data_AF-A0A9E2NWF4-F1
#
_entry.id   AF-A0A9E2NWF4-F1
#
_cell.length_a   1.000
_cell.length_b   1.000
_cell.length_c   1.000
_cell.angle_alpha   90.00
_cell.angle_beta   90.00
_cell.angle_gamma   90.00
#
_symmetry.space_group_name_H-M   'P 1'
#
loop_
_entity.id
_entity.type
_entity.pdbx_description
1 polymer ?
#
loop_
_entity_poly.entity_id
_entity_poly.type
_entity_poly.pdbx_seq_one_letter_code
_entity_poly.pdbx_strand_id
1 'polypeptide(L)'
;MRRLKSLLTYIFTIKLVYCGTVSDLIDYQLYKDFAMNKGQFKVGAVNVKVTRKDGSFKIIEVPILDFSSTDSSAVGTLVDPNYVAGVKHNRGYTTVKYGYDTGHTYKLIDRNEKSNRDYHTPRLNKVVTDVAPTKYKQDDTLVQDWKNKYSMFARVGSGLQYILEWQYLQL
;
A
#
# COMPACT_ATOMS: atom_id res chain seq x y z
N MET A 1 21.84 12.81 55.28
CA MET A 1 21.25 13.28 54.01
C MET A 1 21.71 12.38 52.86
N ARG A 2 20.98 11.29 52.56
CA ARG A 2 21.27 10.38 51.44
C ARG A 2 20.47 10.86 50.22
N ARG A 3 21.16 11.31 49.16
CA ARG A 3 20.54 11.73 47.90
C ARG A 3 20.17 10.47 47.09
N LEU A 4 18.88 10.17 47.00
CA LEU A 4 18.34 9.17 46.09
C LEU A 4 18.33 9.79 44.68
N LYS A 5 19.19 9.33 43.77
CA LYS A 5 19.15 9.72 42.36
C LYS A 5 17.99 8.94 41.71
N SER A 6 16.92 9.64 41.37
CA SER A 6 15.80 9.09 40.59
C SER A 6 16.29 8.75 39.18
N LEU A 7 16.42 7.45 38.88
CA LEU A 7 16.67 6.96 37.53
C LEU A 7 15.32 6.92 36.79
N LEU A 8 15.05 7.94 35.98
CA LEU A 8 13.86 7.98 35.14
C LEU A 8 14.12 7.11 33.91
N THR A 9 13.63 5.87 33.93
CA THR A 9 13.71 4.94 32.80
C THR A 9 12.76 5.41 31.70
N TYR A 10 13.31 6.00 30.64
CA TYR A 10 12.53 6.38 29.45
C TYR A 10 12.25 5.12 28.63
N ILE A 11 11.05 4.56 28.77
CA ILE A 11 10.59 3.48 27.88
C ILE A 11 10.32 4.11 26.51
N PHE A 12 11.29 3.98 25.60
CA PHE A 12 11.07 4.23 24.18
C PHE A 12 10.13 3.14 23.68
N THR A 13 8.83 3.42 23.63
CA THR A 13 7.90 2.57 22.87
C THR A 13 8.26 2.74 21.41
N ILE A 14 8.97 1.75 20.82
CA ILE A 14 9.16 1.67 19.38
C ILE A 14 7.75 1.55 18.78
N LYS A 15 7.24 2.65 18.23
CA LYS A 15 6.07 2.56 17.35
C LYS A 15 6.52 1.69 16.17
N LEU A 16 5.88 0.55 15.98
CA LEU A 16 5.98 -0.24 14.75
C LEU A 16 5.69 0.72 13.59
N VAL A 17 6.74 1.10 12.87
CA VAL A 17 6.59 1.90 11.65
C VAL A 17 6.13 0.93 10.57
N TYR A 18 4.96 1.18 9.99
CA TYR A 18 4.46 0.40 8.86
C TYR A 18 5.41 0.61 7.68
N CYS A 19 6.19 -0.44 7.38
CA CYS A 19 7.25 -0.46 6.38
C CYS A 19 6.87 -1.40 5.22
N GLY A 20 7.34 -1.08 4.01
CA GLY A 20 7.50 -2.07 2.95
C GLY A 20 8.77 -2.88 3.20
N THR A 21 8.66 -4.02 3.87
CA THR A 21 9.78 -4.97 4.02
C THR A 21 9.62 -6.10 3.04
N VAL A 22 10.65 -6.34 2.23
CA VAL A 22 10.66 -7.40 1.21
C VAL A 22 11.86 -8.30 1.37
N SER A 23 11.75 -9.53 0.87
CA SER A 23 12.86 -10.49 0.90
C SER A 23 13.95 -10.14 -0.12
N ASP A 24 15.21 -10.29 0.27
CA ASP A 24 16.39 -10.22 -0.59
C ASP A 24 16.53 -11.39 -1.59
N LEU A 25 15.76 -12.48 -1.50
CA LEU A 25 15.80 -13.59 -2.47
C LEU A 25 15.20 -13.23 -3.83
N ILE A 26 14.43 -12.15 -3.91
CA ILE A 26 13.83 -11.69 -5.16
C ILE A 26 14.55 -10.41 -5.56
N ASP A 27 14.83 -10.25 -6.86
CA ASP A 27 15.38 -9.00 -7.35
C ASP A 27 14.46 -7.83 -6.94
N TYR A 28 15.04 -6.81 -6.32
CA TYR A 28 14.28 -5.68 -5.81
C TYR A 28 13.49 -4.96 -6.91
N GLN A 29 14.00 -5.01 -8.15
CA GLN A 29 13.33 -4.44 -9.31
C GLN A 29 11.98 -5.12 -9.59
N LEU A 30 11.81 -6.42 -9.27
CA LEU A 30 10.53 -7.10 -9.46
C LEU A 30 9.43 -6.55 -8.54
N TYR A 31 9.76 -6.13 -7.31
CA TYR A 31 8.78 -5.47 -6.43
C TYR A 31 8.40 -4.08 -6.98
N LYS A 32 9.37 -3.34 -7.50
CA LYS A 32 9.14 -2.02 -8.12
C LYS A 32 8.29 -2.13 -9.37
N ASP A 33 8.60 -3.09 -10.24
CA ASP A 33 7.85 -3.32 -11.48
C ASP A 33 6.43 -3.80 -11.19
N PHE A 34 6.25 -4.68 -10.20
CA PHE A 34 4.93 -5.09 -9.72
C PHE A 34 4.11 -3.88 -9.25
N ALA A 35 4.69 -3.03 -8.41
CA ALA A 35 4.00 -1.86 -7.86
C ALA A 35 3.64 -0.79 -8.91
N MET A 36 4.36 -0.74 -10.03
CA MET A 36 4.15 0.22 -11.12
C MET A 36 3.47 -0.38 -12.36
N ASN A 37 3.02 -1.64 -12.29
CA ASN A 37 2.52 -2.39 -13.45
C ASN A 37 3.46 -2.38 -14.67
N LYS A 38 4.78 -2.49 -14.42
CA LYS A 38 5.85 -2.50 -15.44
C LYS A 38 6.42 -3.89 -15.67
N GLY A 39 7.29 -4.00 -16.68
CA GLY A 39 7.98 -5.25 -17.00
C GLY A 39 7.01 -6.38 -17.32
N GLN A 40 7.14 -7.50 -16.60
CA GLN A 40 6.25 -8.66 -16.72
C GLN A 40 4.92 -8.51 -15.97
N PHE A 41 4.74 -7.45 -15.18
CA PHE A 41 3.55 -7.21 -14.34
C PHE A 41 2.58 -6.21 -14.99
N LYS A 42 2.45 -6.23 -16.31
CA LYS A 42 1.46 -5.42 -17.03
C LYS A 42 0.06 -5.81 -16.59
N VAL A 43 -0.85 -4.83 -16.55
CA VAL A 43 -2.26 -5.04 -16.19
C VAL A 43 -2.85 -6.17 -17.05
N GLY A 44 -3.52 -7.11 -16.39
CA GLY A 44 -4.16 -8.26 -17.04
C GLY A 44 -3.22 -9.41 -17.42
N ALA A 45 -1.91 -9.29 -17.23
CA ALA A 45 -1.00 -10.42 -17.44
C ALA A 45 -1.36 -11.58 -16.49
N VAL A 46 -1.33 -12.81 -17.00
CA VAL A 46 -1.63 -14.05 -16.25
C VAL A 46 -0.42 -14.98 -16.29
N ASN A 47 -0.36 -15.93 -15.36
CA ASN A 47 0.72 -16.91 -15.25
C ASN A 47 2.12 -16.27 -15.19
N VAL A 48 2.24 -15.15 -14.47
CA VAL A 48 3.48 -14.39 -14.38
C VAL A 48 4.47 -15.14 -13.50
N LYS A 49 5.61 -15.53 -14.07
CA LYS A 49 6.68 -16.24 -13.36
C LYS A 49 7.55 -15.25 -12.58
N VAL A 50 7.62 -15.42 -11.26
CA VAL A 50 8.51 -14.68 -10.37
C VAL A 50 9.65 -15.59 -9.95
N THR A 51 10.83 -15.36 -10.51
CA THR A 51 12.04 -16.13 -10.24
C THR A 51 12.82 -15.49 -9.10
N ARG A 52 13.27 -16.31 -8.16
CA ARG A 52 14.20 -15.96 -7.08
C ARG A 52 15.64 -16.01 -7.59
N LYS A 53 16.55 -15.37 -6.86
CA LYS A 53 17.99 -15.35 -7.15
C LYS A 53 18.64 -16.74 -7.12
N ASP A 54 18.07 -17.69 -6.38
CA ASP A 54 18.50 -19.09 -6.35
C ASP A 54 17.99 -19.94 -7.53
N GLY A 55 17.23 -19.34 -8.46
CA GLY A 55 16.63 -20.01 -9.61
C GLY A 55 15.27 -20.68 -9.35
N SER A 56 14.85 -20.82 -8.09
CA SER A 56 13.49 -21.26 -7.76
C SER A 56 12.46 -20.20 -8.18
N PHE A 57 11.20 -20.58 -8.38
CA PHE A 57 10.18 -19.64 -8.85
C PHE A 57 8.79 -19.91 -8.28
N LYS A 58 7.93 -18.90 -8.37
CA LYS A 58 6.47 -19.02 -8.19
C LYS A 58 5.74 -18.42 -9.38
N ILE A 59 4.52 -18.88 -9.61
CA ILE A 59 3.64 -18.36 -10.67
C ILE A 59 2.49 -17.60 -10.02
N ILE A 60 2.23 -16.40 -10.50
CA ILE A 60 0.99 -15.66 -10.20
C ILE A 60 -0.03 -16.06 -11.28
N GLU A 61 -0.96 -16.94 -10.90
CA GLU A 61 -1.90 -17.58 -11.84
C GLU A 61 -3.10 -16.69 -12.21
N VAL A 62 -3.39 -15.67 -11.40
CA VAL A 62 -4.50 -14.74 -11.64
C VAL A 62 -4.04 -13.48 -12.38
N PRO A 63 -4.95 -12.74 -13.04
CA PRO A 63 -4.58 -11.50 -13.74
C PRO A 63 -3.96 -10.46 -12.81
N ILE A 64 -2.86 -9.83 -13.23
CA ILE A 64 -2.27 -8.71 -12.51
C ILE A 64 -3.25 -7.53 -12.47
N LEU A 65 -3.48 -7.03 -11.26
CA LEU A 65 -4.38 -5.91 -10.98
C LEU A 65 -3.84 -4.59 -11.56
N ASP A 66 -4.74 -3.70 -11.91
CA ASP A 66 -4.42 -2.31 -12.23
C ASP A 66 -4.27 -1.49 -10.95
N PHE A 67 -3.05 -1.03 -10.66
CA PHE A 67 -2.76 -0.20 -9.48
C PHE A 67 -2.85 1.31 -9.76
N SER A 68 -3.24 1.73 -10.97
CA SER A 68 -3.29 3.14 -11.38
C SER A 68 -4.27 4.00 -10.56
N SER A 69 -5.27 3.38 -9.92
CA SER A 69 -6.18 4.03 -8.97
C SER A 69 -5.52 4.41 -7.64
N THR A 70 -4.31 3.94 -7.36
CA THR A 70 -3.52 4.36 -6.20
C THR A 70 -2.79 5.65 -6.54
N ASP A 71 -2.85 6.65 -5.65
CA ASP A 71 -2.17 7.91 -5.90
C ASP A 71 -0.64 7.72 -5.96
N SER A 72 0.07 8.64 -6.60
CA SER A 72 1.52 8.52 -6.81
C SER A 72 2.35 8.47 -5.52
N SER A 73 1.82 8.98 -4.41
CA SER A 73 2.43 8.85 -3.08
C SER A 73 1.95 7.61 -2.31
N ALA A 74 1.04 6.82 -2.88
CA ALA A 74 0.49 5.57 -2.35
C ALA A 74 -0.06 5.65 -0.92
N VAL A 75 -0.74 6.76 -0.60
CA VAL A 75 -1.42 7.01 0.68
C VAL A 75 -2.94 7.04 0.56
N GLY A 76 -3.48 7.08 -0.65
CA GLY A 76 -4.90 7.03 -0.95
C GLY A 76 -5.22 6.35 -2.28
N THR A 77 -6.39 5.74 -2.37
CA THR A 77 -6.88 5.03 -3.56
C THR A 77 -8.18 5.65 -4.05
N LEU A 78 -8.29 5.93 -5.35
CA LEU A 78 -9.51 6.43 -5.98
C LEU A 78 -10.58 5.33 -5.97
N VAL A 79 -11.71 5.58 -5.31
CA VAL A 79 -12.84 4.63 -5.17
C VAL A 79 -14.12 5.11 -5.85
N ASP A 80 -14.17 6.40 -6.19
CA ASP A 80 -15.19 7.03 -7.02
C ASP A 80 -14.49 8.14 -7.83
N PRO A 81 -15.00 8.59 -9.01
CA PRO A 81 -14.30 9.58 -9.82
C PRO A 81 -13.96 10.89 -9.11
N ASN A 82 -14.58 11.21 -7.97
CA ASN A 82 -14.22 12.37 -7.15
C ASN A 82 -13.98 12.06 -5.65
N TYR A 83 -13.87 10.77 -5.25
CA TYR A 83 -13.54 10.37 -3.88
C TYR A 83 -12.35 9.42 -3.79
N VAL A 84 -11.50 9.70 -2.81
CA VAL A 84 -10.35 8.87 -2.42
C VAL A 84 -10.71 8.11 -1.14
N ALA A 85 -10.21 6.90 -0.96
CA ALA A 85 -10.21 6.17 0.29
C ALA A 85 -8.80 6.15 0.89
N GLY A 86 -8.71 6.34 2.21
CA GLY A 86 -7.43 6.35 2.93
C GLY A 86 -7.63 6.28 4.45
N VAL A 87 -6.56 6.55 5.20
CA VAL A 87 -6.56 6.57 6.67
C VAL A 87 -6.60 8.01 7.20
N LYS A 88 -7.40 8.28 8.23
CA LYS A 88 -7.64 9.66 8.69
C LYS A 88 -6.40 10.27 9.36
N HIS A 89 -5.53 9.45 9.95
CA HIS A 89 -4.30 9.94 10.58
C HIS A 89 -3.31 10.57 9.60
N ASN A 90 -3.44 10.33 8.28
CA ASN A 90 -2.64 10.98 7.23
C ASN A 90 -3.07 12.43 7.01
N ARG A 91 -2.90 13.29 8.02
CA ARG A 91 -3.37 14.69 7.99
C ARG A 91 -2.54 15.62 7.11
N GLY A 92 -1.30 15.26 6.80
CA GLY A 92 -0.36 16.14 6.11
C GLY A 92 -0.63 16.35 4.62
N TYR A 93 -1.18 15.37 3.91
CA TYR A 93 -1.39 15.48 2.47
C TYR A 93 -2.70 16.23 2.16
N THR A 94 -2.63 17.11 1.17
CA THR A 94 -3.75 17.94 0.69
C THR A 94 -4.03 17.73 -0.80
N THR A 95 -3.24 16.90 -1.46
CA THR A 95 -3.35 16.58 -2.88
C THR A 95 -3.08 15.11 -3.17
N VAL A 96 -3.64 14.61 -4.26
CA VAL A 96 -3.33 13.30 -4.85
C VAL A 96 -2.97 13.46 -6.33
N LYS A 97 -2.18 12.54 -6.88
CA LYS A 97 -1.78 12.55 -8.30
C LYS A 97 -2.03 11.19 -8.94
N TYR A 98 -2.68 11.18 -10.10
CA TYR A 98 -2.96 9.99 -10.92
C TYR A 98 -2.38 10.15 -12.32
N GLY A 99 -2.11 9.05 -13.04
CA GLY A 99 -1.63 9.09 -14.44
C GLY A 99 -0.11 9.14 -14.62
N TYR A 100 0.68 8.79 -13.60
CA TYR A 100 2.15 8.73 -13.64
C TYR A 100 2.81 10.01 -14.20
N ASP A 101 3.59 9.91 -15.28
CA ASP A 101 4.45 10.97 -15.82
C ASP A 101 3.63 12.09 -16.48
N THR A 102 2.51 11.76 -17.11
CA THR A 102 1.57 12.71 -17.74
C THR A 102 0.41 13.09 -16.83
N GLY A 103 0.50 12.70 -15.56
CA GLY A 103 -0.61 12.72 -14.63
C GLY A 103 -0.99 14.09 -14.06
N HIS A 104 -2.23 14.20 -13.59
CA HIS A 104 -2.77 15.43 -12.99
C HIS A 104 -2.84 15.36 -11.47
N THR A 105 -2.72 16.53 -10.84
CA THR A 105 -2.85 16.72 -9.40
C THR A 105 -4.24 17.22 -9.05
N TYR A 106 -4.87 16.57 -8.07
CA TYR A 106 -6.20 16.88 -7.56
C TYR A 106 -6.12 17.32 -6.10
N LYS A 107 -6.86 18.36 -5.73
CA LYS A 107 -6.87 18.91 -4.36
C LYS A 107 -8.00 18.29 -3.54
N LEU A 108 -7.72 17.98 -2.29
CA LEU A 108 -8.74 17.63 -1.31
C LEU A 108 -9.49 18.90 -0.91
N ILE A 109 -10.82 18.89 -1.03
CA ILE A 109 -11.69 20.00 -0.60
C ILE A 109 -12.46 19.67 0.68
N ASP A 110 -12.63 18.39 0.97
CA ASP A 110 -13.17 17.88 2.22
C ASP A 110 -12.46 16.55 2.53
N ARG A 111 -12.04 16.33 3.77
CA ARG A 111 -11.41 15.07 4.18
C ARG A 111 -12.43 13.97 4.42
N ASN A 112 -13.69 14.29 4.73
CA ASN A 112 -14.73 13.34 5.10
C ASN A 112 -14.23 12.26 6.09
N GLU A 113 -13.68 12.70 7.22
CA GLU A 113 -13.14 11.79 8.23
C GLU A 113 -14.26 11.00 8.92
N LYS A 114 -14.05 9.70 9.13
CA LYS A 114 -14.97 8.88 9.93
C LYS A 114 -14.63 9.05 11.42
N SER A 115 -15.65 9.33 12.23
CA SER A 115 -15.50 9.56 13.67
C SER A 115 -15.01 8.31 14.41
N ASN A 116 -15.59 7.16 14.11
CA ASN A 116 -15.43 5.91 14.87
C ASN A 116 -14.33 4.95 14.38
N ARG A 117 -13.61 5.28 13.30
CA ARG A 117 -12.53 4.43 12.76
C ARG A 117 -11.44 5.28 12.10
N ASP A 118 -10.24 4.73 11.98
CA ASP A 118 -9.12 5.38 11.28
C ASP A 118 -9.29 5.26 9.76
N TYR A 119 -10.23 6.03 9.23
CA TYR A 119 -10.60 6.00 7.83
C TYR A 119 -11.19 7.34 7.43
N HIS A 120 -10.97 7.75 6.18
CA HIS A 120 -11.58 8.93 5.61
C HIS A 120 -11.89 8.70 4.13
N THR A 121 -12.77 9.53 3.58
CA THR A 121 -13.11 9.46 2.14
C THR A 121 -13.00 10.83 1.47
N PRO A 122 -11.79 11.39 1.29
CA PRO A 122 -11.65 12.77 0.87
C PRO A 122 -12.33 13.06 -0.48
N ARG A 123 -13.06 14.18 -0.54
CA ARG A 123 -13.65 14.70 -1.77
C ARG A 123 -12.62 15.55 -2.51
N LEU A 124 -12.52 15.33 -3.82
CA LEU A 124 -11.63 16.07 -4.70
C LEU A 124 -12.32 17.31 -5.30
N ASN A 125 -11.52 18.32 -5.65
CA ASN A 125 -11.98 19.55 -6.30
C ASN A 125 -12.49 19.34 -7.73
N LYS A 126 -12.06 18.26 -8.39
CA LYS A 126 -12.41 17.89 -9.77
C LYS A 126 -12.57 16.38 -9.89
N VAL A 127 -13.30 15.97 -10.91
CA VAL A 127 -13.38 14.56 -11.33
C VAL A 127 -12.04 14.14 -11.91
N VAL A 128 -11.56 12.97 -11.50
CA VAL A 128 -10.35 12.34 -12.04
C VAL A 128 -10.64 11.76 -13.42
N THR A 129 -9.74 12.02 -14.37
CA THR A 129 -9.87 11.59 -15.77
C THR A 129 -8.71 10.73 -16.24
N ASP A 130 -7.59 10.72 -15.52
CA ASP A 130 -6.40 9.94 -15.90
C ASP A 130 -6.59 8.43 -15.71
N VAL A 131 -7.39 8.03 -14.72
CA VAL A 131 -7.53 6.64 -14.28
C VAL A 131 -8.97 6.35 -13.86
N ALA A 132 -9.38 5.09 -13.98
CA ALA A 132 -10.66 4.64 -13.45
C ALA A 132 -10.55 4.39 -11.93
N PRO A 133 -11.60 4.69 -11.14
CA PRO A 133 -11.68 4.28 -9.75
C PRO A 133 -11.68 2.75 -9.60
N THR A 134 -11.08 2.25 -8.54
CA THR A 134 -11.17 0.82 -8.23
C THR A 134 -12.54 0.45 -7.71
N LYS A 135 -12.98 -0.79 -7.97
CA LYS A 135 -14.23 -1.31 -7.41
C LYS A 135 -14.06 -1.50 -5.90
N TYR A 136 -14.76 -0.69 -5.13
CA TYR A 136 -14.87 -0.86 -3.69
C TYR A 136 -15.90 -1.94 -3.36
N LYS A 137 -15.47 -3.01 -2.69
CA LYS A 137 -16.38 -4.02 -2.13
C LYS A 137 -16.35 -3.92 -0.61
N GLN A 138 -17.47 -3.51 -0.03
CA GLN A 138 -17.71 -3.71 1.40
C GLN A 138 -18.27 -5.12 1.58
N ASP A 139 -17.43 -6.03 2.08
CA ASP A 139 -17.83 -7.40 2.40
C ASP A 139 -17.67 -7.60 3.91
N ASP A 140 -18.77 -7.51 4.64
CA ASP A 140 -18.78 -7.62 6.10
C ASP A 140 -18.45 -9.06 6.57
N THR A 141 -18.41 -10.03 5.64
CA THR A 141 -18.08 -11.44 5.92
C THR A 141 -16.62 -11.79 5.64
N LEU A 142 -15.81 -10.84 5.15
CA LEU A 142 -14.45 -11.07 4.70
C LEU A 142 -13.57 -11.68 5.82
N VAL A 143 -13.74 -11.23 7.07
CA VAL A 143 -12.99 -11.78 8.21
C VAL A 143 -13.26 -13.27 8.43
N GLN A 144 -14.48 -13.75 8.14
CA GLN A 144 -14.90 -15.11 8.42
C GLN A 144 -14.57 -16.10 7.31
N ASP A 145 -14.62 -15.67 6.03
CA ASP A 145 -14.58 -16.60 4.90
C ASP A 145 -13.60 -16.19 3.78
N TRP A 146 -12.63 -15.31 4.09
CA TRP A 146 -11.71 -14.83 3.06
C TRP A 146 -10.91 -15.93 2.37
N LYS A 147 -10.54 -17.00 3.09
CA LYS A 147 -9.74 -18.11 2.56
C LYS A 147 -10.47 -18.89 1.47
N ASN A 148 -11.80 -19.01 1.57
CA ASN A 148 -12.60 -19.75 0.59
C ASN A 148 -13.09 -18.85 -0.55
N LYS A 149 -13.20 -17.53 -0.30
CA LYS A 149 -13.70 -16.55 -1.29
C LYS A 149 -12.62 -15.90 -2.14
N TYR A 150 -11.41 -15.71 -1.61
CA TYR A 150 -10.36 -14.96 -2.27
C TYR A 150 -9.08 -15.79 -2.38
N SER A 151 -8.65 -16.04 -3.61
CA SER A 151 -7.45 -16.80 -3.91
C SER A 151 -6.15 -16.02 -3.68
N MET A 152 -6.19 -14.68 -3.75
CA MET A 152 -4.99 -13.85 -3.62
C MET A 152 -5.31 -12.43 -3.15
N PHE A 153 -4.36 -11.85 -2.42
CA PHE A 153 -4.35 -10.46 -1.99
C PHE A 153 -3.05 -9.79 -2.45
N ALA A 154 -3.15 -8.54 -2.90
CA ALA A 154 -2.01 -7.73 -3.28
C ALA A 154 -2.08 -6.37 -2.58
N ARG A 155 -0.91 -5.76 -2.35
CA ARG A 155 -0.79 -4.39 -1.86
C ARG A 155 0.35 -3.67 -2.54
N VAL A 156 0.23 -2.36 -2.63
CA VAL A 156 1.29 -1.42 -3.02
C VAL A 156 1.36 -0.31 -1.97
N GLY A 157 2.52 0.30 -1.80
CA GLY A 157 2.72 1.34 -0.79
C GLY A 157 4.13 1.90 -0.79
N SER A 158 4.28 3.11 -0.26
CA SER A 158 5.50 3.94 -0.34
C SER A 158 6.09 4.29 1.03
N GLY A 159 5.76 3.51 2.07
CA GLY A 159 6.33 3.69 3.41
C GLY A 159 7.85 3.56 3.42
N LEU A 160 8.47 3.59 4.62
CA LEU A 160 9.89 3.23 4.72
C LEU A 160 10.12 1.86 4.06
N GLN A 161 11.20 1.69 3.31
CA GLN A 161 11.48 0.48 2.55
C GLN A 161 12.70 -0.24 3.14
N TYR A 162 12.56 -1.52 3.45
CA TYR A 162 13.65 -2.36 3.94
C TYR A 162 13.74 -3.65 3.12
N ILE A 163 14.96 -4.15 2.99
CA ILE A 163 15.23 -5.50 2.50
C ILE A 163 15.60 -6.34 3.71
N LEU A 164 14.90 -7.47 3.89
CA LEU A 164 15.23 -8.44 4.93
C LEU A 164 16.09 -9.53 4.32
N GLU A 165 17.31 -9.68 4.85
CA GLU A 165 18.25 -10.71 4.44
C GLU A 165 17.99 -12.04 5.16
N TRP A 166 18.01 -13.15 4.43
CA TRP A 166 17.67 -14.47 5.01
C TRP A 166 18.62 -14.96 6.09
N GLN A 167 19.85 -14.46 6.14
CA GLN A 167 20.81 -14.85 7.17
C GLN A 167 20.36 -14.44 8.59
N TYR A 168 19.39 -13.54 8.72
CA TYR A 168 18.86 -13.11 10.02
C TYR A 168 17.57 -13.84 10.45
N LEU A 169 17.10 -14.84 9.69
CA LEU A 169 15.88 -15.61 9.98
C LEU A 169 16.14 -17.00 10.59
N GLN A 170 17.39 -17.29 11.01
CA GLN A 170 17.77 -18.55 11.69
C GLN A 170 17.85 -18.43 13.23
N LEU A 171 17.15 -17.47 13.83
CA LEU A 171 17.03 -17.35 15.30
C LEU A 171 15.67 -17.87 15.78
#